data_AF-A0A521W524-F1
#
_entry.id   AF-A0A521W524-F1
#
_cell.length_a   1.000
_cell.length_b   1.000
_cell.length_c   1.000
_cell.angle_alpha   90.00
_cell.angle_beta   90.00
_cell.angle_gamma   90.00
#
_symmetry.space_group_name_H-M   'P 1'
#
loop_
_entity.id
_entity.type
_entity.pdbx_description
1 polymer ?
#
loop_
_entity_poly.entity_id
_entity_poly.type
_entity_poly.pdbx_seq_one_letter_code
_entity_poly.pdbx_strand_id
1 'polypeptide(L)'
;MRSDKHYVGIIVTFSHDMIYKQIGYDNFIRQFVTYPNRFSNSFWNHALPNKPKLDVAYCYALWDGEIRYRANIAAFEEAQAKTFRDGRTIYGGAWMLLSAPVIKAPERIEMKGFQGFRYCEELF
;
A
#
# COMPACT_ATOMS: atom_id res chain seq x y z
N MET A 1 29.93 -12.75 3.64
CA MET A 1 29.08 -11.90 4.50
C MET A 1 27.95 -11.36 3.63
N ARG A 2 26.69 -11.73 3.90
CA ARG A 2 25.55 -10.99 3.33
C ARG A 2 25.48 -9.67 4.09
N SER A 3 25.46 -8.53 3.39
CA SER A 3 25.19 -7.26 4.07
C SER A 3 23.83 -7.37 4.75
N ASP A 4 23.75 -6.97 6.02
CA ASP A 4 22.47 -6.88 6.72
C ASP A 4 21.65 -5.78 6.05
N LYS A 5 20.80 -6.18 5.09
CA LYS A 5 19.90 -5.24 4.43
C LYS A 5 18.92 -4.72 5.45
N HIS A 6 18.96 -3.41 5.68
CA HIS A 6 18.03 -2.74 6.58
C HIS A 6 16.76 -2.38 5.80
N TYR A 7 15.73 -3.21 5.95
CA TYR A 7 14.43 -2.97 5.33
C TYR A 7 13.62 -1.99 6.17
N VAL A 8 13.18 -0.88 5.54
CA VAL A 8 12.32 0.13 6.19
C VAL A 8 10.90 0.15 5.62
N GLY A 9 10.67 -0.57 4.52
CA GLY A 9 9.38 -0.57 3.84
C GLY A 9 9.04 -1.86 3.12
N ILE A 10 7.82 -1.89 2.61
CA ILE A 10 7.33 -2.87 1.64
C ILE A 10 6.77 -2.20 0.40
N ILE A 11 6.92 -2.85 -0.74
CA ILE A 11 6.34 -2.47 -2.01
C ILE A 11 5.11 -3.32 -2.27
N VAL A 12 3.99 -2.71 -2.65
CA VAL A 12 2.76 -3.41 -3.06
C VAL A 12 2.36 -2.99 -4.46
N THR A 13 1.90 -3.94 -5.27
CA THR A 13 1.41 -3.65 -6.63
C THR A 13 -0.09 -3.37 -6.61
N PHE A 14 -0.46 -2.17 -7.03
CA PHE A 14 -1.84 -1.83 -7.37
C PHE A 14 -2.04 -2.11 -8.87
N SER A 15 -2.80 -3.16 -9.18
CA SER A 15 -3.01 -3.56 -10.57
C SER A 15 -3.83 -2.53 -11.33
N HIS A 16 -3.62 -2.49 -12.65
CA HIS A 16 -4.40 -1.64 -13.55
C HIS A 16 -5.91 -1.90 -13.36
N ASP A 17 -6.33 -3.16 -13.28
CA ASP A 17 -7.73 -3.53 -13.10
C ASP A 17 -8.30 -3.05 -11.75
N MET A 18 -7.52 -3.13 -10.67
CA MET A 18 -7.95 -2.62 -9.37
C MET A 18 -8.21 -1.11 -9.43
N ILE A 19 -7.27 -0.35 -9.99
CA ILE A 19 -7.37 1.12 -10.03
C ILE A 19 -8.45 1.56 -11.00
N TYR A 20 -8.43 1.07 -12.23
CA TYR A 20 -9.27 1.61 -13.30
C TYR A 20 -10.63 0.94 -13.40
N LYS A 21 -10.74 -0.37 -13.15
CA LYS A 21 -12.00 -1.11 -13.35
C LYS A 21 -12.81 -1.30 -12.08
N GLN A 22 -12.16 -1.58 -10.95
CA GLN A 22 -12.88 -1.90 -9.71
C GLN A 22 -13.19 -0.68 -8.85
N ILE A 23 -12.28 0.29 -8.79
CA ILE A 23 -12.41 1.47 -7.93
C ILE A 23 -12.73 2.73 -8.75
N GLY A 24 -12.14 2.83 -9.94
CA GLY A 24 -12.10 4.04 -10.76
C GLY A 24 -10.92 4.93 -10.33
N TYR A 25 -10.17 5.43 -11.32
CA TYR A 25 -8.91 6.18 -11.09
C TYR A 25 -9.09 7.35 -10.12
N ASP A 26 -10.07 8.23 -10.37
CA ASP A 26 -10.29 9.43 -9.56
C ASP A 26 -10.64 9.08 -8.12
N ASN A 27 -11.46 8.04 -7.96
CA ASN A 27 -11.87 7.56 -6.65
C ASN A 27 -10.69 6.89 -5.92
N PHE A 28 -9.82 6.18 -6.64
CA PHE A 28 -8.59 5.63 -6.07
C PHE A 28 -7.67 6.74 -5.57
N ILE A 29 -7.38 7.76 -6.38
CA ILE A 29 -6.59 8.93 -5.95
C ILE A 29 -7.23 9.63 -4.75
N ARG A 30 -8.56 9.81 -4.79
CA ARG A 30 -9.29 10.45 -3.70
C ARG A 30 -9.16 9.68 -2.39
N GLN A 31 -9.33 8.37 -2.43
CA GLN A 31 -9.31 7.52 -1.23
C GLN A 31 -7.89 7.19 -0.73
N PHE A 32 -6.95 6.93 -1.64
CA PHE A 32 -5.59 6.53 -1.29
C PHE A 32 -4.69 7.73 -0.96
N VAL A 33 -4.83 8.85 -1.68
CA VAL A 33 -3.95 10.02 -1.51
C VAL A 33 -4.66 11.16 -0.81
N THR A 34 -5.81 11.59 -1.34
CA THR A 34 -6.42 12.87 -0.94
C THR A 34 -7.01 12.81 0.47
N TYR A 35 -7.74 11.75 0.80
CA TYR A 35 -8.41 11.61 2.09
C TYR A 35 -7.41 11.43 3.24
N PRO A 36 -6.45 10.49 3.20
CA PRO A 36 -5.40 10.37 4.21
C PRO A 36 -4.72 11.70 4.50
N ASN A 37 -4.29 12.42 3.47
CA ASN A 37 -3.58 13.68 3.64
C ASN A 37 -4.46 14.83 4.17
N ARG A 38 -5.78 14.77 3.96
CA ARG A 38 -6.71 15.82 4.41
C ARG A 38 -7.28 15.56 5.80
N PHE A 39 -7.44 14.30 6.19
CA PHE A 39 -8.08 13.91 7.44
C PHE A 39 -7.14 13.02 8.25
N SER A 40 -6.64 13.54 9.37
CA SER A 40 -5.64 12.88 10.24
C SER A 40 -6.04 11.50 10.74
N ASN A 41 -7.34 11.19 10.76
CA ASN A 41 -7.90 9.94 11.29
C ASN A 41 -8.41 9.00 10.18
N SER A 42 -7.98 9.21 8.93
CA SER A 42 -8.38 8.35 7.82
C SER A 42 -7.27 7.37 7.44
N PHE A 43 -7.67 6.12 7.28
CA PHE A 43 -6.79 5.03 6.89
C PHE A 43 -7.24 4.40 5.58
N TRP A 44 -6.27 4.08 4.74
CA TRP A 44 -6.50 3.15 3.65
C TRP A 44 -6.24 1.72 4.15
N ASN A 45 -7.22 0.83 3.95
CA ASN A 45 -7.09 -0.58 4.29
C ASN A 45 -6.68 -1.36 3.04
N HIS A 46 -5.53 -2.02 3.09
CA HIS A 46 -5.07 -2.88 2.01
C HIS A 46 -4.98 -4.33 2.46
N ALA A 47 -5.69 -5.22 1.77
CA ALA A 47 -5.61 -6.66 2.02
C ALA A 47 -4.27 -7.20 1.49
N LEU A 48 -3.59 -7.99 2.32
CA LEU A 48 -2.37 -8.70 1.97
C LEU A 48 -2.63 -10.22 1.96
N PRO A 49 -1.88 -11.00 1.16
CA PRO A 49 -1.99 -12.45 1.18
C PRO A 49 -1.51 -13.05 2.50
N ASN A 50 -0.56 -12.42 3.18
CA ASN A 50 0.01 -12.82 4.47
C ASN A 50 0.49 -11.59 5.23
N LYS A 51 0.58 -11.69 6.57
CA LYS A 51 1.17 -10.64 7.41
C LYS A 51 2.69 -10.51 7.16
N PRO A 52 3.23 -9.30 6.96
CA PRO A 52 4.68 -9.10 6.99
C PRO A 52 5.30 -9.58 8.30
N LYS A 53 6.50 -10.15 8.21
CA LYS A 53 7.29 -10.68 9.33
C LYS A 53 8.25 -9.66 9.91
N LEU A 54 8.62 -8.65 9.13
CA LEU A 54 9.47 -7.55 9.59
C LEU A 54 8.59 -6.36 9.94
N ASP A 55 8.99 -5.65 10.99
CA ASP A 55 8.43 -4.35 11.32
C ASP A 55 9.02 -3.30 10.37
N VAL A 56 8.15 -2.61 9.65
CA VAL A 56 8.51 -1.66 8.58
C VAL A 56 7.58 -0.46 8.65
N ALA A 57 8.13 0.72 8.37
CA ALA A 57 7.40 1.97 8.50
C ALA A 57 6.63 2.38 7.24
N TYR A 58 7.08 1.93 6.06
CA TYR A 58 6.61 2.48 4.79
C TYR A 58 5.97 1.46 3.86
N CYS A 59 4.93 1.88 3.17
CA CYS A 59 4.37 1.19 2.02
C CYS A 59 4.59 2.01 0.75
N TYR A 60 5.31 1.44 -0.21
CA TYR A 60 5.52 2.02 -1.52
C TYR A 60 4.51 1.43 -2.52
N ALA A 61 3.73 2.31 -3.14
CA ALA A 61 2.71 1.98 -4.11
C ALA A 61 3.33 1.85 -5.50
N LEU A 62 3.46 0.60 -5.97
CA LEU A 62 3.80 0.27 -7.35
C LEU A 62 2.53 0.27 -8.20
N TRP A 63 2.49 1.10 -9.22
CA TRP A 63 1.38 1.20 -10.15
C TRP A 63 1.90 1.43 -11.57
N ASP A 64 1.41 0.62 -12.50
CA ASP A 64 1.68 0.76 -13.94
C ASP A 64 3.17 0.71 -14.27
N GLY A 65 3.90 -0.13 -13.52
CA GLY A 65 5.34 -0.28 -13.68
C GLY A 65 6.19 0.78 -12.97
N GLU A 66 5.60 1.65 -12.15
CA GLU A 66 6.31 2.73 -11.47
C GLU A 66 5.97 2.80 -9.97
N ILE A 67 6.96 3.02 -9.11
CA ILE A 67 6.69 3.44 -7.73
C ILE A 67 6.24 4.90 -7.76
N ARG A 68 4.99 5.15 -7.38
CA ARG A 68 4.37 6.48 -7.50
C ARG A 68 4.17 7.18 -6.18
N TYR A 69 3.94 6.42 -5.11
CA TYR A 69 3.64 6.99 -3.80
C TYR A 69 4.26 6.18 -2.66
N ARG A 70 4.48 6.83 -1.52
CA ARG A 70 4.84 6.24 -0.23
C ARG A 70 3.79 6.64 0.80
N ALA A 71 3.30 5.70 1.58
CA ALA A 71 2.42 5.95 2.72
C ALA A 71 3.03 5.36 3.99
N ASN A 72 2.65 5.92 5.15
CA ASN A 72 3.05 5.36 6.44
C ASN A 72 2.20 4.14 6.79
N ILE A 73 2.83 3.10 7.32
CA ILE A 73 2.16 1.94 7.88
C ILE A 73 1.81 2.27 9.33
N ALA A 74 0.52 2.32 9.63
CA ALA A 74 0.04 2.54 10.99
C ALA A 74 -0.04 1.22 11.78
N ALA A 75 -0.47 0.14 11.12
CA ALA A 75 -0.61 -1.17 11.74
C ALA A 75 -0.74 -2.29 10.71
N PHE A 76 -0.47 -3.51 11.17
CA PHE A 76 -0.92 -4.74 10.54
C PHE A 76 -1.94 -5.44 11.42
N GLU A 77 -3.11 -5.72 10.88
CA GLU A 77 -4.12 -6.54 11.55
C GLU A 77 -4.13 -7.97 10.97
N GLU A 78 -4.65 -8.89 11.77
CA GLU A 78 -4.73 -10.31 11.44
C GLU A 78 -5.71 -10.62 10.30
N ALA A 79 -5.64 -11.86 9.80
CA ALA A 79 -6.53 -12.37 8.78
C ALA A 79 -7.99 -12.33 9.26
N GLN A 80 -8.81 -11.50 8.63
CA GLN A 80 -10.25 -11.44 8.89
C GLN A 80 -11.01 -10.90 7.68
N ALA A 81 -12.30 -11.23 7.59
CA ALA A 81 -13.18 -10.58 6.64
C ALA A 81 -13.42 -9.13 7.06
N LYS A 82 -13.38 -8.19 6.11
CA LYS A 82 -13.84 -6.81 6.34
C LYS A 82 -14.95 -6.47 5.36
N THR A 83 -16.07 -6.01 5.90
CA THR A 83 -17.17 -5.44 5.14
C THR A 83 -17.01 -3.93 5.08
N PHE A 84 -16.91 -3.39 3.87
CA PHE A 84 -16.77 -1.96 3.62
C PHE A 84 -18.14 -1.28 3.53
N ARG A 85 -18.14 0.05 3.57
CA ARG A 85 -19.37 0.87 3.52
C ARG A 85 -20.19 0.68 2.26
N ASP A 86 -19.58 0.21 1.18
CA ASP A 86 -20.25 -0.12 -0.08
C ASP A 86 -20.86 -1.53 -0.11
N GLY A 87 -20.85 -2.24 1.03
CA GLY A 87 -21.38 -3.60 1.18
C GLY A 87 -20.43 -4.70 0.70
N ARG A 88 -19.29 -4.37 0.08
CA ARG A 88 -18.32 -5.38 -0.36
C ARG A 88 -17.63 -5.98 0.86
N THR A 89 -17.54 -7.31 0.89
CA THR A 89 -16.74 -8.04 1.86
C THR A 89 -15.50 -8.58 1.19
N ILE A 90 -14.32 -8.23 1.71
CA ILE A 90 -13.03 -8.69 1.21
C ILE A 90 -12.39 -9.56 2.28
N TYR A 91 -11.73 -10.64 1.84
CA TYR A 91 -10.95 -11.52 2.68
C TYR A 91 -9.46 -11.28 2.40
N GLY A 92 -8.68 -11.10 3.45
CA GLY A 92 -7.22 -10.97 3.38
C GLY A 92 -6.56 -11.90 4.39
N GLY A 93 -5.37 -12.41 4.08
CA GLY A 93 -4.54 -13.12 5.05
C GLY A 93 -3.86 -12.19 6.06
N ALA A 94 -3.87 -10.88 5.78
CA ALA A 94 -3.64 -9.81 6.75
C ALA A 94 -4.20 -8.49 6.20
N TRP A 95 -4.32 -7.49 7.06
CA TRP A 95 -4.68 -6.13 6.64
C TRP A 95 -3.56 -5.16 6.99
N MET A 96 -3.16 -4.35 6.02
CA MET A 96 -2.25 -3.24 6.23
C MET A 96 -3.04 -1.94 6.27
N LEU A 97 -2.82 -1.15 7.33
CA LEU A 97 -3.45 0.15 7.50
C LEU A 97 -2.44 1.22 7.13
N LEU A 98 -2.77 1.98 6.09
CA LEU A 98 -1.94 3.05 5.58
C LEU A 98 -2.49 4.40 6.01
N SER A 99 -1.59 5.26 6.45
CA SER A 99 -1.88 6.58 7.00
C SER A 99 -1.04 7.67 6.33
N ALA A 100 -1.42 8.91 6.57
CA ALA A 100 -0.70 10.07 6.09
C ALA A 100 0.67 10.28 6.78
N PRO A 101 1.58 11.04 6.14
CA PRO A 101 1.44 11.59 4.79
C PRO A 101 1.62 10.52 3.70
N VAL A 102 0.81 10.63 2.64
CA VAL A 102 1.01 9.93 1.38
C VAL A 102 1.79 10.86 0.45
N ILE A 103 3.05 10.51 0.21
CA ILE A 103 4.03 11.31 -0.51
C ILE A 103 4.18 10.77 -1.92
N LYS A 104 4.16 11.63 -2.92
CA LYS A 104 4.44 11.24 -4.31
C LYS A 104 5.95 11.10 -4.52
N ALA A 105 6.37 10.09 -5.27
CA ALA A 105 7.77 9.93 -5.66
C ALA A 105 8.28 11.19 -6.39
N PRO A 106 9.48 11.71 -6.04
CA PRO A 106 10.03 12.90 -6.68
C PRO A 106 10.44 12.65 -8.14
N GLU A 107 10.76 11.40 -8.46
CA GLU A 107 11.15 10.95 -9.79
C GLU A 107 10.48 9.62 -10.15
N ARG A 108 10.60 9.22 -11.41
CA ARG A 108 10.08 7.93 -11.88
C ARG A 108 11.01 6.81 -11.44
N ILE A 109 10.50 5.90 -10.64
CA ILE A 109 11.22 4.70 -10.20
C ILE A 109 10.54 3.49 -10.85
N GLU A 110 11.12 3.00 -11.94
CA GLU A 110 10.55 1.87 -12.68
C GLU A 110 10.71 0.54 -11.92
N MET A 111 9.64 -0.25 -11.88
CA MET A 111 9.64 -1.58 -11.27
C MET A 111 8.57 -2.48 -11.91
N LYS A 112 8.94 -3.71 -12.27
CA LYS A 112 7.97 -4.70 -12.73
C LYS A 112 7.01 -5.10 -11.61
N GLY A 113 5.71 -5.06 -11.89
CA GLY A 113 4.66 -5.52 -10.98
C GLY A 113 4.82 -6.98 -10.55
N PHE A 114 4.28 -7.31 -9.38
CA PHE A 114 4.30 -8.65 -8.80
C PHE A 114 3.09 -8.87 -7.88
N GLN A 115 2.82 -10.13 -7.53
CA GLN A 115 1.76 -10.47 -6.57
C GLN A 115 2.30 -10.45 -5.14
N GLY A 116 1.52 -9.91 -4.21
CA GLY A 116 1.90 -9.79 -2.79
C GLY A 116 2.71 -8.53 -2.51
N PHE A 117 3.75 -8.65 -1.67
CA PHE A 117 4.62 -7.55 -1.27
C PHE A 117 6.09 -7.94 -1.32
N ARG A 118 6.99 -6.95 -1.42
CA ARG A 118 8.45 -7.13 -1.31
C ARG A 118 9.03 -6.16 -0.31
N TYR A 119 9.94 -6.60 0.56
CA TYR A 119 10.69 -5.69 1.42
C TYR A 119 11.67 -4.84 0.61
N CYS A 120 11.85 -3.60 1.02
CA CYS A 120 12.79 -2.67 0.42
C CYS A 120 13.46 -1.76 1.46
N GLU A 121 14.62 -1.24 1.06
CA GLU A 121 15.23 -0.07 1.69
C GLU A 121 14.39 1.18 1.37
N GLU A 122 14.79 2.34 1.89
CA GLU A 122 14.11 3.60 1.59
C GLU A 122 14.31 3.95 0.11
N LEU A 123 13.21 4.23 -0.60
CA LEU A 123 13.27 4.57 -2.03
C LEU A 123 13.27 6.08 -2.29
N PHE A 124 12.62 6.84 -1.39
CA PHE A 124 12.52 8.30 -1.30
C PHE A 124 11.73 8.64 -0.03
#